data_AF-A0A5B7DGU2-F1
#
_entry.id   AF-A0A5B7DGU2-F1
#
_cell.length_a   1.000
_cell.length_b   1.000
_cell.length_c   1.000
_cell.angle_alpha   90.00
_cell.angle_beta   90.00
_cell.angle_gamma   90.00
#
_symmetry.space_group_name_H-M   'P 1'
#
loop_
_entity.id
_entity.type
_entity.pdbx_description
1 polymer ?
#
loop_
_entity_poly.entity_id
_entity_poly.type
_entity_poly.pdbx_seq_one_letter_code
_entity_poly.pdbx_strand_id
1 'polypeptide(L)'
;MSGGDTSKLIGAVKDGLHSEWAEFKKTKKVKAKSVCPYAIGGLRDTPVAALASISAGVCEWEECLKHTVDPTVDRERGVLPSEVMVGADGAVWMYPVRRHLLVDATGSTSGSRASSASKPERKTSAVVVGGKTRNLPPKASLMVAVEQSANYMLDHVKRMSESAYINGNNQLLFMCLASAALVRSRLNAYKEVLKQPVTKNLTAALGRCGEVVEFMMQNILSYNCDMLSLVLHDAPSHDWLSAKPYQEGARCSLTIQMWAFFMQGLRNDLWRFTSPRISESILASIFTDTLSLMVTRYSQIETSDVRLPQYCGDITAILTIVASFLPSLITSPVMLFSVRIHESVALPIHRRADLLLKVAALKCAPIENLARESLMSFKGDWEAVLWSDLGLPKGTMVELIKKRPEFQNNAYLSKSQIAAVRKLRPLLKDPDEEEEEKKH
;
A
#
# COMPACT_ATOMS: atom_id res chain seq x y z
N MET A 1 -6.25 -6.66 36.92
CA MET A 1 -5.90 -7.99 37.49
C MET A 1 -4.53 -7.85 38.16
N SER A 2 -4.22 -8.59 39.22
CA SER A 2 -2.91 -8.49 39.90
C SER A 2 -1.80 -8.96 38.95
N GLY A 3 -1.00 -8.00 38.46
CA GLY A 3 -0.07 -8.15 37.34
C GLY A 3 1.15 -9.04 37.60
N GLY A 4 1.55 -9.77 36.57
CA GLY A 4 2.84 -10.48 36.48
C GLY A 4 2.77 -11.99 36.22
N ASP A 5 1.60 -12.63 36.32
CA ASP A 5 1.50 -14.09 36.23
C ASP A 5 1.36 -14.57 34.77
N THR A 6 2.47 -15.02 34.18
CA THR A 6 2.52 -15.58 32.81
C THR A 6 1.57 -16.76 32.62
N SER A 7 1.15 -17.43 33.70
CA SER A 7 0.22 -18.56 33.64
C SER A 7 -1.21 -18.17 33.26
N LYS A 8 -1.63 -16.92 33.56
CA LYS A 8 -2.99 -16.41 33.26
C LYS A 8 -3.10 -15.71 31.91
N LEU A 9 -1.97 -15.29 31.34
CA LEU A 9 -1.90 -14.53 30.09
C LEU A 9 -2.64 -15.23 28.94
N ILE A 10 -2.35 -16.51 28.72
CA ILE A 10 -2.92 -17.27 27.61
C ILE A 10 -4.43 -17.43 27.77
N GLY A 11 -4.92 -17.64 29.00
CA GLY A 11 -6.35 -17.76 29.30
C GLY A 11 -7.09 -16.46 29.00
N ALA A 12 -6.60 -15.34 29.52
CA ALA A 12 -7.21 -14.02 29.30
C ALA A 12 -7.29 -13.67 27.81
N VAL A 13 -6.23 -13.94 27.03
CA VAL A 13 -6.23 -13.72 25.58
C VAL A 13 -7.29 -14.59 24.90
N LYS A 14 -7.35 -15.88 25.20
CA LYS A 14 -8.33 -16.79 24.59
C LYS A 14 -9.77 -16.37 24.86
N ASP A 15 -10.07 -16.02 26.11
CA ASP A 15 -11.43 -15.63 26.51
C ASP A 15 -11.88 -14.37 25.75
N GLY A 16 -10.98 -13.39 25.58
CA GLY A 16 -11.22 -12.19 24.78
C GLY A 16 -11.49 -12.51 23.30
N LEU A 17 -10.69 -13.39 22.68
CA LEU A 17 -10.86 -13.80 21.28
C LEU A 17 -12.18 -14.56 21.07
N HIS A 18 -12.52 -15.48 21.97
CA HIS A 18 -13.76 -16.24 21.91
C HIS A 18 -15.00 -15.37 22.10
N SER A 19 -14.94 -14.41 23.03
CA SER A 19 -16.02 -13.46 23.26
C SER A 19 -16.28 -12.58 22.03
N GLU A 20 -15.23 -12.01 21.43
CA GLU A 20 -15.35 -11.18 20.22
C GLU A 20 -15.89 -12.01 19.04
N TRP A 21 -15.44 -13.25 18.88
CA TRP A 21 -15.96 -14.14 17.84
C TRP A 21 -17.46 -14.47 18.02
N ALA A 22 -17.89 -14.70 19.26
CA ALA A 22 -19.30 -14.97 19.57
C ALA A 22 -20.18 -13.73 19.32
N GLU A 23 -19.70 -12.52 19.66
CA GLU A 23 -20.38 -11.25 19.36
C GLU A 23 -20.44 -11.02 17.84
N PHE A 24 -19.33 -11.26 17.12
CA PHE A 24 -19.27 -11.11 15.67
C PHE A 24 -20.24 -12.04 14.94
N LYS A 25 -20.36 -13.30 15.38
CA LYS A 25 -21.33 -14.25 14.79
C LYS A 25 -22.77 -13.75 14.87
N LYS A 26 -23.13 -13.07 15.97
CA LYS A 26 -24.47 -12.54 16.21
C LYS A 26 -24.72 -11.22 15.48
N THR A 27 -23.77 -10.30 15.56
CA THR A 27 -23.98 -8.90 15.15
C THR A 27 -23.40 -8.55 13.79
N LYS A 28 -22.48 -9.38 13.27
CA LYS A 28 -21.64 -9.09 12.09
C LYS A 28 -20.83 -7.80 12.19
N LYS A 29 -20.71 -7.22 13.39
CA LYS A 29 -19.96 -6.01 13.68
C LYS A 29 -18.76 -6.33 14.54
N VAL A 30 -17.74 -5.51 14.41
CA VAL A 30 -16.45 -5.67 15.10
C VAL A 30 -16.01 -4.32 15.64
N LYS A 31 -15.42 -4.32 16.83
CA LYS A 31 -14.92 -3.11 17.48
C LYS A 31 -13.44 -2.93 17.14
N ALA A 32 -13.09 -1.77 16.60
CA ALA A 32 -11.72 -1.34 16.42
C ALA A 32 -11.22 -0.67 17.71
N LYS A 33 -9.99 -0.97 18.12
CA LYS A 33 -9.31 -0.26 19.20
C LYS A 33 -8.04 0.37 18.65
N SER A 34 -7.85 1.67 18.95
CA SER A 34 -6.62 2.37 18.59
C SER A 34 -5.42 1.71 19.27
N VAL A 35 -4.35 1.55 18.52
CA VAL A 35 -3.07 1.03 19.01
C VAL A 35 -2.16 2.22 19.27
N CYS A 36 -1.54 2.25 20.45
CA CYS A 36 -0.62 3.33 20.80
C CYS A 36 0.70 3.17 20.01
N PRO A 37 1.10 4.16 19.18
CA PRO A 37 2.34 4.10 18.40
C PRO A 37 3.61 4.23 19.25
N TYR A 38 3.48 4.65 20.51
CA TYR A 38 4.62 4.93 21.39
C TYR A 38 5.16 3.69 22.12
N ALA A 39 4.38 2.61 22.19
CA ALA A 39 4.87 1.36 22.74
C ALA A 39 5.73 0.66 21.69
N ILE A 40 7.00 0.40 21.99
CA ILE A 40 7.94 -0.53 21.34
C ILE A 40 7.63 -0.94 19.87
N GLY A 41 8.24 -0.24 18.89
CA GLY A 41 8.09 -0.47 17.45
C GLY A 41 8.51 0.77 16.63
N GLY A 42 8.86 0.59 15.35
CA GLY A 42 9.06 1.71 14.41
C GLY A 42 7.72 2.35 14.03
N LEU A 43 7.71 3.67 13.85
CA LEU A 43 6.47 4.45 13.68
C LEU A 43 5.73 4.06 12.39
N ARG A 44 6.46 3.75 11.32
CA ARG A 44 5.90 3.36 10.00
C ARG A 44 5.40 1.92 9.91
N ASP A 45 5.80 1.05 10.84
CA ASP A 45 5.43 -0.37 10.84
C ASP A 45 4.26 -0.66 11.79
N THR A 46 3.93 0.27 12.69
CA THR A 46 2.86 0.08 13.68
C THR A 46 1.50 0.49 13.09
N PRO A 47 0.47 -0.36 13.14
CA PRO A 47 -0.86 -0.02 12.66
C PRO A 47 -1.56 0.99 13.58
N VAL A 48 -2.49 1.77 13.02
CA VAL A 48 -3.27 2.79 13.73
C VAL A 48 -4.35 2.16 14.63
N ALA A 49 -5.02 1.13 14.13
CA ALA A 49 -6.09 0.44 14.85
C ALA A 49 -6.09 -1.06 14.53
N ALA A 50 -6.48 -1.86 15.51
CA ALA A 50 -6.59 -3.31 15.39
C ALA A 50 -7.93 -3.81 15.97
N LEU A 51 -8.22 -5.09 15.81
CA LEU A 51 -9.31 -5.76 16.50
C LEU A 51 -9.18 -5.56 18.01
N ALA A 52 -10.30 -5.28 18.68
CA ALA A 52 -10.30 -4.97 20.11
C ALA A 52 -9.71 -6.11 20.95
N SER A 53 -10.04 -7.36 20.61
CA SER A 53 -9.49 -8.56 21.27
C SER A 53 -7.96 -8.66 21.13
N ILE A 54 -7.43 -8.36 19.95
CA ILE A 54 -6.00 -8.43 19.63
C ILE A 54 -5.25 -7.31 20.36
N SER A 55 -5.78 -6.07 20.29
CA SER A 55 -5.22 -4.93 21.00
C SER A 55 -5.21 -5.18 22.52
N ALA A 56 -6.29 -5.73 23.08
CA ALA A 56 -6.35 -6.10 24.49
C ALA A 56 -5.30 -7.15 24.86
N GLY A 57 -5.17 -8.21 24.07
CA GLY A 57 -4.16 -9.22 24.34
C GLY A 57 -2.72 -8.72 24.22
N VAL A 58 -2.43 -7.78 23.32
CA VAL A 58 -1.13 -7.10 23.26
C VAL A 58 -0.92 -6.21 24.49
N CYS A 59 -1.95 -5.56 25.03
CA CYS A 59 -1.83 -4.80 26.29
C CYS A 59 -1.44 -5.73 27.45
N GLU A 60 -2.02 -6.92 27.52
CA GLU A 60 -1.64 -7.93 28.52
C GLU A 60 -0.18 -8.38 28.35
N TRP A 61 0.31 -8.51 27.10
CA TRP A 61 1.74 -8.77 26.86
C TRP A 61 2.62 -7.68 27.43
N GLU A 62 2.23 -6.41 27.27
CA GLU A 62 3.00 -5.26 27.75
C GLU A 62 2.99 -5.17 29.28
N GLU A 63 1.87 -5.49 29.91
CA GLU A 63 1.76 -5.55 31.36
C GLU A 63 2.66 -6.65 31.93
N CYS A 64 2.66 -7.86 31.35
CA CYS A 64 3.59 -8.91 31.75
C CYS A 64 5.06 -8.55 31.49
N LEU A 65 5.36 -7.82 30.42
CA LEU A 65 6.73 -7.39 30.10
C LEU A 65 7.29 -6.44 31.17
N LYS A 66 6.48 -5.47 31.63
CA LYS A 66 6.86 -4.51 32.70
C LYS A 66 7.27 -5.20 34.00
N HIS A 67 6.67 -6.35 34.29
CA HIS A 67 7.01 -7.15 35.47
C HIS A 67 8.23 -8.05 35.27
N THR A 68 8.65 -8.27 34.03
CA THR A 68 9.69 -9.25 33.66
C THR A 68 11.03 -8.60 33.28
N VAL A 69 10.98 -7.36 32.78
CA VAL A 69 12.15 -6.58 32.36
C VAL A 69 12.25 -5.32 33.21
N ASP A 70 13.44 -5.05 33.74
CA ASP A 70 13.74 -3.83 34.49
C ASP A 70 13.53 -2.59 33.58
N PRO A 71 12.74 -1.58 34.00
CA PRO A 71 12.46 -0.38 33.20
C PRO A 71 13.71 0.43 32.82
N THR A 72 14.87 0.17 33.43
CA THR A 72 16.16 0.77 33.04
C THR A 72 16.65 0.32 31.66
N VAL A 73 16.26 -0.86 31.17
CA VAL A 73 16.71 -1.40 29.87
C VAL A 73 16.13 -0.62 28.68
N ASP A 74 15.00 0.08 28.86
CA ASP A 74 14.38 0.90 27.82
C ASP A 74 15.05 2.29 27.69
N ARG A 75 15.80 2.73 28.71
CA ARG A 75 16.52 4.02 28.71
C ARG A 75 17.76 4.03 27.81
N GLU A 76 18.33 2.86 27.52
CA GLU A 76 19.49 2.71 26.63
C GLU A 76 19.12 2.66 25.14
N ARG A 77 17.82 2.55 24.80
CA ARG A 77 17.39 2.62 23.40
C ARG A 77 17.52 4.06 22.91
N GLY A 78 18.34 4.24 21.88
CA GLY A 78 18.55 5.52 21.23
C GLY A 78 17.24 6.18 20.80
N VAL A 79 17.26 7.51 20.79
CA VAL A 79 16.16 8.35 20.32
C VAL A 79 15.92 8.05 18.84
N LEU A 80 14.72 7.57 18.49
CA LEU A 80 14.34 7.42 17.08
C LEU A 80 14.22 8.83 16.46
N PRO A 81 14.75 9.04 15.24
CA PRO A 81 14.64 10.32 14.55
C PRO A 81 13.17 10.71 14.34
N SER A 82 12.89 12.01 14.25
CA SER A 82 11.56 12.51 13.89
C SER A 82 11.21 12.05 12.48
N GLU A 83 10.10 11.34 12.34
CA GLU A 83 9.60 10.90 11.05
C GLU A 83 8.50 11.84 10.56
N VAL A 84 8.57 12.19 9.29
CA VAL A 84 7.54 12.94 8.57
C VAL A 84 6.56 11.93 7.99
N MET A 85 5.27 12.07 8.29
CA MET A 85 4.21 11.32 7.62
C MET A 85 3.32 12.26 6.82
N VAL A 86 2.89 11.83 5.65
CA VAL A 86 1.84 12.50 4.89
C VAL A 86 0.55 11.71 5.10
N GLY A 87 -0.43 12.35 5.74
CA GLY A 87 -1.77 11.81 5.97
C GLY A 87 -2.54 11.65 4.67
N ALA A 88 -3.65 10.90 4.74
CA ALA A 88 -4.54 10.67 3.60
C ALA A 88 -5.25 11.94 3.11
N ASP A 89 -5.24 13.02 3.89
CA ASP A 89 -5.71 14.38 3.57
C ASP A 89 -4.59 15.27 2.98
N GLY A 90 -3.38 14.73 2.83
CA GLY A 90 -2.19 15.50 2.45
C GLY A 90 -1.58 16.28 3.63
N ALA A 91 -2.11 16.17 4.85
CA ALA A 91 -1.54 16.83 6.00
C ALA A 91 -0.19 16.20 6.37
N VAL A 92 0.82 17.04 6.55
CA VAL A 92 2.16 16.60 6.92
C VAL A 92 2.27 16.62 8.44
N TRP A 93 2.44 15.44 9.03
CA TRP A 93 2.65 15.26 10.46
C TRP A 93 4.12 15.01 10.72
N MET A 94 4.74 15.90 11.49
CA MET A 94 6.05 15.64 12.09
C MET A 94 5.82 15.07 13.48
N TYR A 95 6.18 13.82 13.70
CA TYR A 95 6.07 13.28 15.05
C TYR A 95 7.19 13.82 15.93
N PRO A 96 6.87 14.24 17.17
CA PRO A 96 7.88 14.69 18.10
C PRO A 96 8.86 13.55 18.37
N VAL A 97 10.14 13.89 18.36
CA VAL A 97 11.25 13.02 18.72
C VAL A 97 10.96 12.37 20.08
N ARG A 98 11.16 11.04 20.22
CA ARG A 98 11.05 10.36 21.52
C ARG A 98 12.02 11.02 22.50
N ARG A 99 11.53 11.85 23.42
CA ARG A 99 12.32 12.32 24.57
C ARG A 99 12.14 11.31 25.69
N HIS A 100 13.22 10.68 26.11
CA HIS A 100 13.25 10.01 27.42
C HIS A 100 12.99 11.07 28.50
N LEU A 101 12.20 10.72 29.53
CA LEU A 101 12.04 11.57 30.71
C LEU A 101 13.43 11.92 31.24
N LEU A 102 13.77 13.22 31.24
CA LEU A 102 14.98 13.72 31.87
C LEU A 102 14.94 13.34 33.34
N VAL A 103 16.06 12.82 33.84
CA VAL A 103 16.27 12.68 35.28
C VAL A 103 16.32 14.10 35.84
N ASP A 104 15.24 14.53 36.47
CA ASP A 104 15.29 15.75 37.28
C ASP A 104 16.25 15.47 38.43
N ALA A 105 17.43 16.05 38.29
CA ALA A 105 18.46 16.15 39.30
C ALA A 105 17.96 17.09 40.41
N THR A 106 17.25 16.55 41.39
CA THR A 106 17.22 17.15 42.73
C THR A 106 17.48 16.07 43.75
N GLY A 107 18.71 16.08 44.26
CA GLY A 107 19.16 15.20 45.30
C GLY A 107 18.42 15.43 46.62
N SER A 108 18.26 14.35 47.36
CA SER A 108 18.26 14.35 48.82
C SER A 108 18.61 12.95 49.28
N THR A 109 19.90 12.73 49.49
CA THR A 109 20.45 11.67 50.32
C THR A 109 19.91 11.81 51.73
N SER A 110 19.08 10.87 52.18
CA SER A 110 18.95 10.55 53.60
C SER A 110 19.09 9.05 53.77
N GLY A 111 20.21 8.66 54.39
CA GLY A 111 20.60 7.28 54.55
C GLY A 111 19.61 6.47 55.37
N SER A 112 19.50 5.19 55.04
CA SER A 112 19.06 4.16 55.97
C SER A 112 19.82 2.86 55.69
N ARG A 113 20.62 2.53 56.69
CA ARG A 113 21.35 1.30 56.99
C ARG A 113 20.98 0.06 56.17
N ALA A 114 22.04 -0.56 55.65
CA ALA A 114 22.07 -1.95 55.24
C ALA A 114 21.62 -2.88 56.38
N SER A 115 20.71 -3.81 56.08
CA SER A 115 20.51 -5.03 56.85
C SER A 115 20.37 -6.22 55.91
N SER A 116 21.30 -7.16 56.10
CA SER A 116 21.26 -8.59 55.77
C SER A 116 20.97 -9.01 54.32
N ALA A 117 22.02 -9.54 53.70
CA ALA A 117 21.99 -10.37 52.50
C ALA A 117 21.05 -11.58 52.68
N SER A 118 19.99 -11.64 51.87
CA SER A 118 19.35 -12.89 51.48
C SER A 118 19.81 -13.24 50.05
N LYS A 119 20.17 -14.50 49.83
CA LYS A 119 20.52 -15.06 48.51
C LYS A 119 19.44 -14.69 47.48
N PRO A 120 19.79 -14.42 46.21
CA PRO A 120 18.78 -14.24 45.18
C PRO A 120 18.15 -15.60 44.91
N GLU A 121 16.97 -15.85 45.49
CA GLU A 121 16.10 -16.93 45.02
C GLU A 121 15.85 -16.70 43.52
N ARG A 122 16.28 -17.66 42.68
CA ARG A 122 15.91 -17.71 41.27
C ARG A 122 14.39 -17.90 41.18
N LYS A 123 13.64 -16.81 41.14
CA LYS A 123 12.19 -16.83 40.91
C LYS A 123 11.93 -17.44 39.53
N THR A 124 11.54 -18.71 39.48
CA THR A 124 11.03 -19.37 38.27
C THR A 124 9.55 -19.08 38.13
N SER A 125 9.09 -18.79 36.93
CA SER A 125 7.66 -18.62 36.63
C SER A 125 7.14 -19.84 35.88
N ALA A 126 5.94 -20.26 36.23
CA ALA A 126 5.26 -21.38 35.59
C ALA A 126 4.62 -20.94 34.25
N VAL A 127 4.80 -21.74 33.21
CA VAL A 127 4.06 -21.62 31.94
C VAL A 127 3.53 -22.99 31.53
N VAL A 128 2.34 -23.01 30.92
CA VAL A 128 1.76 -24.24 30.38
C VAL A 128 2.19 -24.40 28.93
N VAL A 129 2.84 -25.52 28.61
CA VAL A 129 3.24 -25.89 27.24
C VAL A 129 2.69 -27.27 26.92
N GLY A 130 1.79 -27.36 25.93
CA GLY A 130 1.23 -28.65 25.49
C GLY A 130 0.53 -29.43 26.62
N GLY A 131 -0.15 -28.72 27.54
CA GLY A 131 -0.85 -29.33 28.68
C GLY A 131 0.03 -29.69 29.89
N LYS A 132 1.35 -29.46 29.84
CA LYS A 132 2.27 -29.67 30.98
C LYS A 132 2.80 -28.33 31.51
N THR A 133 2.75 -28.15 32.82
CA THR A 133 3.33 -26.99 33.51
C THR A 133 4.85 -27.13 33.56
N ARG A 134 5.57 -26.14 33.05
CA ARG A 134 7.04 -26.07 33.10
C ARG A 134 7.46 -24.82 33.87
N ASN A 135 8.43 -24.98 34.78
CA ASN A 135 9.05 -23.87 35.48
C ASN A 135 10.24 -23.38 34.65
N LEU A 136 10.14 -22.16 34.12
CA LEU A 136 11.15 -21.53 33.29
C LEU A 136 11.62 -20.22 33.94
N PRO A 137 12.79 -19.69 33.54
CA PRO A 137 13.16 -18.32 33.88
C PRO A 137 12.06 -17.33 33.41
N PRO A 138 11.80 -16.23 34.14
CA PRO A 138 10.71 -15.30 33.84
C PRO A 138 10.66 -14.83 32.39
N LYS A 139 11.82 -14.45 31.82
CA LYS A 139 11.94 -14.02 30.42
C LYS A 139 11.59 -15.12 29.41
N ALA A 140 11.99 -16.36 29.68
CA ALA A 140 11.73 -17.51 28.81
C ALA A 140 10.26 -17.96 28.90
N SER A 141 9.69 -17.94 30.11
CA SER A 141 8.26 -18.19 30.37
C SER A 141 7.38 -17.20 29.62
N LEU A 142 7.70 -15.91 29.72
CA LEU A 142 6.99 -14.85 29.00
C LEU A 142 7.07 -15.04 27.49
N MET A 143 8.25 -15.33 26.94
CA MET A 143 8.43 -15.56 25.52
C MET A 143 7.53 -16.69 25.00
N VAL A 144 7.48 -17.82 25.70
CA VAL A 144 6.64 -18.96 25.33
C VAL A 144 5.14 -18.62 25.42
N ALA A 145 4.73 -17.87 26.45
CA ALA A 145 3.34 -17.45 26.59
C ALA A 145 2.91 -16.48 25.47
N VAL A 146 3.78 -15.52 25.13
CA VAL A 146 3.58 -14.57 24.02
C VAL A 146 3.51 -15.30 22.69
N GLU A 147 4.41 -16.26 22.44
CA GLU A 147 4.39 -17.09 21.22
C GLU A 147 3.09 -17.90 21.07
N GLN A 148 2.63 -18.56 22.14
CA GLN A 148 1.38 -19.32 22.10
C GLN A 148 0.17 -18.41 21.90
N SER A 149 0.10 -17.29 22.64
CA SER A 149 -0.98 -16.33 22.48
C SER A 149 -0.99 -15.67 21.11
N ALA A 150 0.17 -15.41 20.50
CA ALA A 150 0.30 -14.93 19.13
C ALA A 150 -0.34 -15.90 18.13
N ASN A 151 -0.11 -17.21 18.29
CA ASN A 151 -0.74 -18.21 17.43
C ASN A 151 -2.27 -18.20 17.56
N TYR A 152 -2.81 -18.11 18.77
CA TYR A 152 -4.27 -18.02 18.97
C TYR A 152 -4.86 -16.74 18.35
N MET A 153 -4.14 -15.62 18.46
CA MET A 153 -4.50 -14.37 17.82
C MET A 153 -4.52 -14.51 16.30
N LEU A 154 -3.50 -15.10 15.68
CA LEU A 154 -3.46 -15.32 14.23
C LEU A 154 -4.59 -16.23 13.75
N ASP A 155 -4.88 -17.32 14.47
CA ASP A 155 -5.99 -18.23 14.13
C ASP A 155 -7.35 -17.51 14.19
N HIS A 156 -7.51 -16.56 15.11
CA HIS A 156 -8.70 -15.71 15.20
C HIS A 156 -8.77 -14.72 14.03
N VAL A 157 -7.68 -14.00 13.75
CA VAL A 157 -7.61 -13.06 12.62
C VAL A 157 -7.90 -13.78 11.29
N LYS A 158 -7.34 -14.98 11.09
CA LYS A 158 -7.60 -15.79 9.89
C LYS A 158 -9.09 -16.09 9.73
N ARG A 159 -9.73 -16.62 10.78
CA ARG A 159 -11.18 -16.91 10.77
C ARG A 159 -12.04 -15.69 10.50
N MET A 160 -11.67 -14.53 11.06
CA MET A 160 -12.37 -13.28 10.79
C MET A 160 -12.17 -12.81 9.35
N SER A 161 -10.96 -12.93 8.82
CA SER A 161 -10.63 -12.52 7.45
C SER A 161 -11.35 -13.35 6.39
N GLU A 162 -11.46 -14.67 6.58
CA GLU A 162 -12.20 -15.57 5.67
C GLU A 162 -13.68 -15.16 5.60
N SER A 163 -14.30 -14.92 6.76
CA SER A 163 -15.68 -14.42 6.80
C SER A 163 -15.80 -13.02 6.20
N ALA A 164 -14.83 -12.14 6.40
CA ALA A 164 -14.87 -10.78 5.86
C ALA A 164 -14.77 -10.77 4.33
N TYR A 165 -13.89 -11.60 3.78
CA TYR A 165 -13.67 -11.74 2.34
C TYR A 165 -14.94 -12.21 1.63
N ILE A 166 -15.57 -13.28 2.13
CA ILE A 166 -16.82 -13.82 1.56
C ILE A 166 -17.96 -12.79 1.57
N ASN A 167 -18.01 -11.94 2.61
CA ASN A 167 -19.05 -10.91 2.73
C ASN A 167 -18.68 -9.58 2.05
N GLY A 168 -17.51 -9.46 1.42
CA GLY A 168 -17.03 -8.22 0.82
C GLY A 168 -16.78 -7.08 1.82
N ASN A 169 -16.51 -7.39 3.09
CA ASN A 169 -16.29 -6.37 4.11
C ASN A 169 -14.82 -5.94 4.14
N ASN A 170 -14.48 -5.00 3.26
CA ASN A 170 -13.12 -4.49 3.08
C ASN A 170 -12.55 -3.84 4.35
N GLN A 171 -13.39 -3.11 5.10
CA GLN A 171 -12.99 -2.49 6.37
C GLN A 171 -12.52 -3.54 7.39
N LEU A 172 -13.21 -4.66 7.49
CA LEU A 172 -12.82 -5.76 8.37
C LEU A 172 -11.54 -6.46 7.88
N LEU A 173 -11.33 -6.57 6.57
CA LEU A 173 -10.07 -7.07 6.01
C LEU A 173 -8.88 -6.17 6.41
N PHE A 174 -9.03 -4.84 6.34
CA PHE A 174 -7.99 -3.90 6.78
C PHE A 174 -7.70 -4.03 8.27
N MET A 175 -8.74 -4.19 9.11
CA MET A 175 -8.55 -4.42 10.55
C MET A 175 -7.86 -5.76 10.85
N CYS A 176 -8.17 -6.82 10.10
CA CYS A 176 -7.53 -8.12 10.24
C CYS A 176 -6.03 -8.03 9.87
N LEU A 177 -5.72 -7.41 8.74
CA LEU A 177 -4.34 -7.15 8.30
C LEU A 177 -3.56 -6.34 9.35
N ALA A 178 -4.16 -5.25 9.83
CA ALA A 178 -3.57 -4.43 10.88
C ALA A 178 -3.31 -5.24 12.17
N SER A 179 -4.24 -6.12 12.54
CA SER A 179 -4.10 -6.99 13.71
C SER A 179 -2.95 -8.00 13.56
N ALA A 180 -2.83 -8.65 12.40
CA ALA A 180 -1.72 -9.56 12.11
C ALA A 180 -0.37 -8.82 12.09
N ALA A 181 -0.32 -7.63 11.48
CA ALA A 181 0.87 -6.78 11.45
C ALA A 181 1.27 -6.31 12.86
N LEU A 182 0.31 -6.00 13.73
CA LEU A 182 0.55 -5.65 15.12
C LEU A 182 1.21 -6.82 15.87
N VAL A 183 0.63 -8.01 15.78
CA VAL A 183 1.15 -9.22 16.42
C VAL A 183 2.58 -9.50 15.95
N ARG A 184 2.84 -9.43 14.64
CA ARG A 184 4.18 -9.59 14.04
C ARG A 184 5.18 -8.58 14.62
N SER A 185 4.80 -7.31 14.66
CA SER A 185 5.67 -6.22 15.11
C SER A 185 6.02 -6.36 16.59
N ARG A 186 5.03 -6.70 17.43
CA ARG A 186 5.23 -6.93 18.86
C ARG A 186 6.09 -8.15 19.13
N LEU A 187 5.87 -9.25 18.41
CA LEU A 187 6.66 -10.46 18.56
C LEU A 187 8.14 -10.21 18.17
N ASN A 188 8.39 -9.49 17.08
CA ASN A 188 9.73 -9.04 16.70
C ASN A 188 10.35 -8.14 17.77
N ALA A 189 9.60 -7.19 18.32
CA ALA A 189 10.09 -6.33 19.39
C ALA A 189 10.49 -7.13 20.64
N TYR A 190 9.71 -8.15 21.00
CA TYR A 190 9.96 -8.98 22.19
C TYR A 190 11.19 -9.86 22.01
N LYS A 191 11.43 -10.37 20.79
CA LYS A 191 12.68 -11.04 20.42
C LYS A 191 13.90 -10.17 20.75
N GLU A 192 13.86 -8.89 20.37
CA GLU A 192 14.96 -7.94 20.59
C GLU A 192 15.10 -7.51 22.06
N VAL A 193 13.99 -7.25 22.76
CA VAL A 193 14.00 -6.78 24.17
C VAL A 193 14.45 -7.90 25.12
N LEU A 194 13.93 -9.11 24.96
CA LEU A 194 14.17 -10.19 25.90
C LEU A 194 15.54 -10.84 25.72
N LYS A 195 16.22 -10.58 24.58
CA LYS A 195 17.54 -11.11 24.19
C LYS A 195 17.68 -12.61 24.49
N GLN A 196 16.59 -13.35 24.35
CA GLN A 196 16.58 -14.80 24.55
C GLN A 196 17.11 -15.48 23.29
N PRO A 197 17.78 -16.64 23.40
CA PRO A 197 18.15 -17.41 22.22
C PRO A 197 16.90 -17.69 21.40
N VAL A 198 16.98 -17.39 20.10
CA VAL A 198 15.85 -17.55 19.18
C VAL A 198 15.45 -19.03 19.19
N THR A 199 14.25 -19.31 19.68
CA THR A 199 13.72 -20.68 19.66
C THR A 199 13.23 -21.01 18.24
N LYS A 200 13.25 -22.31 17.89
CA LYS A 200 12.65 -22.79 16.63
C LYS A 200 11.18 -22.36 16.52
N ASN A 201 10.47 -22.38 17.64
CA ASN A 201 9.05 -22.04 17.66
C ASN A 201 8.79 -20.53 17.48
N LEU A 202 9.64 -19.65 18.02
CA LEU A 202 9.55 -18.20 17.78
C LEU A 202 9.76 -17.86 16.30
N THR A 203 10.74 -18.51 15.67
CA THR A 203 10.99 -18.36 14.23
C THR A 203 9.78 -18.82 13.41
N ALA A 204 9.19 -19.97 13.77
CA ALA A 204 7.97 -20.47 13.13
C ALA A 204 6.76 -19.52 13.33
N ALA A 205 6.58 -18.96 14.52
CA ALA A 205 5.51 -18.01 14.80
C ALA A 205 5.68 -16.70 14.01
N LEU A 206 6.90 -16.19 13.90
CA LEU A 206 7.20 -15.01 13.07
C LEU A 206 7.01 -15.30 11.57
N GLY A 207 7.42 -16.47 11.10
CA GLY A 207 7.18 -16.93 9.73
C GLY A 207 5.68 -16.98 9.42
N ARG A 208 4.89 -17.61 10.29
CA ARG A 208 3.43 -17.66 10.18
C ARG A 208 2.80 -16.27 10.21
N CYS A 209 3.27 -15.35 11.05
CA CYS A 209 2.80 -13.96 11.02
C CYS A 209 3.07 -13.31 9.66
N GLY A 210 4.25 -13.55 9.08
CA GLY A 210 4.61 -13.07 7.75
C GLY A 210 3.65 -13.60 6.68
N GLU A 211 3.47 -14.92 6.61
CA GLU A 211 2.56 -15.57 5.67
C GLU A 211 1.12 -15.03 5.76
N VAL A 212 0.59 -14.85 6.98
CA VAL A 212 -0.76 -14.32 7.18
C VAL A 212 -0.88 -12.86 6.71
N VAL A 213 0.13 -12.03 6.98
CA VAL A 213 0.16 -10.64 6.52
C VAL A 213 0.21 -10.58 4.98
N GLU A 214 1.12 -11.31 4.35
CA GLU A 214 1.25 -11.32 2.88
C GLU A 214 -0.04 -11.86 2.22
N PHE A 215 -0.60 -12.95 2.75
CA PHE A 215 -1.87 -13.50 2.27
C PHE A 215 -3.01 -12.47 2.34
N MET A 216 -3.12 -11.72 3.45
CA MET A 216 -4.15 -10.69 3.59
C MET A 216 -3.91 -9.51 2.65
N MET A 217 -2.66 -9.08 2.48
CA MET A 217 -2.30 -8.04 1.50
C MET A 217 -2.71 -8.47 0.09
N GLN A 218 -2.46 -9.72 -0.31
CA GLN A 218 -2.83 -10.23 -1.61
C GLN A 218 -4.36 -10.34 -1.81
N ASN A 219 -5.10 -10.78 -0.79
CA ASN A 219 -6.57 -10.84 -0.88
C ASN A 219 -7.19 -9.44 -1.01
N ILE A 220 -6.66 -8.47 -0.24
CA ILE A 220 -7.08 -7.07 -0.34
C ILE A 220 -6.76 -6.53 -1.73
N LEU A 221 -5.55 -6.77 -2.25
CA LEU A 221 -5.15 -6.36 -3.59
C LEU A 221 -6.10 -6.93 -4.65
N SER A 222 -6.31 -8.25 -4.67
CA SER A 222 -7.17 -8.93 -5.64
C SER A 222 -8.60 -8.38 -5.60
N TYR A 223 -9.20 -8.32 -4.40
CA TYR A 223 -10.57 -7.84 -4.24
C TYR A 223 -10.76 -6.41 -4.77
N ASN A 224 -9.83 -5.50 -4.45
CA ASN A 224 -9.93 -4.11 -4.89
C ASN A 224 -9.64 -3.95 -6.38
N CYS A 225 -8.71 -4.71 -6.95
CA CYS A 225 -8.46 -4.73 -8.40
C CYS A 225 -9.68 -5.26 -9.19
N ASP A 226 -10.35 -6.30 -8.68
CA ASP A 226 -11.57 -6.84 -9.29
C ASP A 226 -12.71 -5.81 -9.26
N MET A 227 -12.94 -5.17 -8.10
CA MET A 227 -13.93 -4.11 -7.97
C MET A 227 -13.62 -2.91 -8.87
N LEU A 228 -12.36 -2.48 -8.95
CA LEU A 228 -11.96 -1.37 -9.82
C LEU A 228 -12.11 -1.72 -11.29
N SER A 229 -11.85 -2.97 -11.68
CA SER A 229 -12.09 -3.43 -13.04
C SER A 229 -13.57 -3.27 -13.41
N LEU A 230 -14.50 -3.62 -12.50
CA LEU A 230 -15.94 -3.38 -12.66
C LEU A 230 -16.30 -1.89 -12.74
N VAL A 231 -15.72 -1.05 -11.87
CA VAL A 231 -15.92 0.41 -11.91
C VAL A 231 -15.48 1.01 -13.24
N LEU A 232 -14.46 0.42 -13.86
CA LEU A 232 -13.97 0.82 -15.17
C LEU A 232 -14.78 0.25 -16.33
N HIS A 233 -15.93 -0.41 -16.11
CA HIS A 233 -16.86 -0.83 -17.15
C HIS A 233 -18.10 0.08 -17.17
N ASP A 234 -18.14 1.02 -18.12
CA ASP A 234 -19.32 1.85 -18.40
C ASP A 234 -19.49 1.96 -19.92
N ALA A 235 -20.59 1.44 -20.47
CA ALA A 235 -20.77 1.40 -21.93
C ALA A 235 -20.80 2.82 -22.57
N PRO A 236 -21.53 3.82 -22.03
CA PRO A 236 -21.56 5.17 -22.59
C PRO A 236 -20.21 5.88 -22.60
N SER A 237 -19.39 5.69 -21.56
CA SER A 237 -18.05 6.30 -21.49
C SER A 237 -17.07 5.68 -22.48
N HIS A 238 -17.34 4.47 -23.01
CA HIS A 238 -16.47 3.77 -23.96
C HIS A 238 -16.98 3.75 -25.41
N ASP A 239 -18.06 4.47 -25.72
CA ASP A 239 -18.51 4.67 -27.10
C ASP A 239 -17.63 5.75 -27.78
N TRP A 240 -16.40 5.37 -28.15
CA TRP A 240 -15.38 6.28 -28.69
C TRP A 240 -15.57 6.64 -30.16
N LEU A 241 -16.35 5.85 -30.90
CA LEU A 241 -16.67 6.08 -32.31
C LEU A 241 -17.99 6.82 -32.51
N SER A 242 -18.68 7.18 -31.42
CA SER A 242 -19.91 7.95 -31.45
C SER A 242 -19.78 9.22 -32.27
N ALA A 243 -20.80 9.51 -33.08
CA ALA A 243 -20.93 10.79 -33.79
C ALA A 243 -21.42 11.93 -32.88
N LYS A 244 -21.80 11.63 -31.63
CA LYS A 244 -22.24 12.62 -30.65
C LYS A 244 -21.11 12.93 -29.65
N PRO A 245 -20.93 14.19 -29.24
CA PRO A 245 -20.00 14.53 -28.17
C PRO A 245 -20.44 13.88 -26.85
N TYR A 246 -19.47 13.49 -26.03
CA TYR A 246 -19.77 12.95 -24.70
C TYR A 246 -20.26 14.07 -23.78
N GLN A 247 -21.49 13.94 -23.27
CA GLN A 247 -22.09 14.89 -22.34
C GLN A 247 -21.84 16.37 -22.75
N GLU A 248 -22.07 16.66 -24.03
CA GLU A 248 -21.93 18.00 -24.63
C GLU A 248 -20.51 18.61 -24.50
N GLY A 249 -19.49 17.78 -24.29
CA GLY A 249 -18.09 18.20 -24.18
C GLY A 249 -17.70 18.77 -22.82
N ALA A 250 -18.59 18.73 -21.82
CA ALA A 250 -18.38 19.40 -20.54
C ALA A 250 -17.61 18.57 -19.50
N ARG A 251 -17.45 17.25 -19.68
CA ARG A 251 -16.96 16.34 -18.63
C ARG A 251 -16.05 15.24 -19.16
N CYS A 252 -15.12 14.81 -18.30
CA CYS A 252 -14.39 13.55 -18.48
C CYS A 252 -15.33 12.36 -18.20
N SER A 253 -14.93 11.19 -18.66
CA SER A 253 -15.65 9.93 -18.50
C SER A 253 -16.02 9.66 -17.04
N LEU A 254 -17.26 9.22 -16.82
CA LEU A 254 -17.76 8.85 -15.51
C LEU A 254 -16.88 7.76 -14.85
N THR A 255 -16.34 6.83 -15.65
CA THR A 255 -15.45 5.76 -15.17
C THR A 255 -14.20 6.29 -14.49
N ILE A 256 -13.60 7.36 -15.03
CA ILE A 256 -12.40 7.98 -14.44
C ILE A 256 -12.75 8.70 -13.15
N GLN A 257 -13.91 9.37 -13.10
CA GLN A 257 -14.39 10.01 -11.86
C GLN A 257 -14.66 8.97 -10.77
N MET A 258 -15.34 7.87 -11.11
CA MET A 258 -15.65 6.79 -10.16
C MET A 258 -14.39 6.07 -9.68
N TRP A 259 -13.42 5.84 -10.57
CA TRP A 259 -12.10 5.33 -10.20
C TRP A 259 -11.40 6.27 -9.22
N ALA A 260 -11.40 7.58 -9.47
CA ALA A 260 -10.81 8.57 -8.56
C ALA A 260 -11.46 8.53 -7.16
N PHE A 261 -12.79 8.51 -7.10
CA PHE A 261 -13.54 8.41 -5.85
C PHE A 261 -13.23 7.12 -5.10
N PHE A 262 -13.17 5.99 -5.82
CA PHE A 262 -12.82 4.70 -5.21
C PHE A 262 -11.40 4.71 -4.64
N MET A 263 -10.41 5.18 -5.41
CA MET A 263 -9.02 5.26 -4.97
C MET A 263 -8.87 6.18 -3.75
N GLN A 264 -9.63 7.28 -3.69
CA GLN A 264 -9.63 8.19 -2.55
C GLN A 264 -10.21 7.55 -1.29
N GLY A 265 -11.34 6.85 -1.42
CA GLY A 265 -11.94 6.08 -0.32
C GLY A 265 -10.99 5.01 0.20
N LEU A 266 -10.39 4.24 -0.72
CA LEU A 266 -9.42 3.20 -0.40
C LEU A 266 -8.20 3.75 0.35
N ARG A 267 -7.63 4.89 -0.10
CA ARG A 267 -6.53 5.56 0.61
C ARG A 267 -6.94 5.93 2.04
N ASN A 268 -8.10 6.53 2.22
CA ASN A 268 -8.58 6.93 3.54
C ASN A 268 -8.76 5.73 4.47
N ASP A 269 -9.33 4.64 3.98
CA ASP A 269 -9.56 3.44 4.77
C ASP A 269 -8.25 2.72 5.13
N LEU A 270 -7.31 2.58 4.18
CA LEU A 270 -6.01 1.96 4.45
C LEU A 270 -5.25 2.69 5.57
N TRP A 271 -5.15 4.02 5.50
CA TRP A 271 -4.45 4.84 6.50
C TRP A 271 -5.18 4.94 7.84
N ARG A 272 -6.48 4.63 7.87
CA ARG A 272 -7.26 4.62 9.12
C ARG A 272 -6.98 3.39 9.99
N PHE A 273 -6.62 2.26 9.38
CA PHE A 273 -6.44 0.99 10.10
C PHE A 273 -4.99 0.50 10.08
N THR A 274 -4.37 0.47 8.91
CA THR A 274 -3.06 -0.17 8.70
C THR A 274 -1.90 0.77 9.00
N SER A 275 -0.67 0.26 8.94
CA SER A 275 0.53 1.10 9.09
C SER A 275 0.86 1.78 7.75
N PRO A 276 1.48 2.98 7.75
CA PRO A 276 1.81 3.70 6.53
C PRO A 276 2.54 2.86 5.50
N ARG A 277 3.51 2.05 5.92
CA ARG A 277 4.28 1.18 5.01
C ARG A 277 3.41 0.13 4.31
N ILE A 278 2.48 -0.48 5.04
CA ILE A 278 1.55 -1.47 4.47
C ILE A 278 0.55 -0.76 3.55
N SER A 279 0.04 0.40 3.97
CA SER A 279 -0.89 1.20 3.19
C SER A 279 -0.29 1.64 1.86
N GLU A 280 0.94 2.18 1.89
CA GLU A 280 1.73 2.58 0.72
C GLU A 280 1.91 1.40 -0.25
N SER A 281 2.30 0.23 0.26
CA SER A 281 2.53 -0.95 -0.56
C SER A 281 1.25 -1.42 -1.26
N ILE A 282 0.14 -1.55 -0.53
CA ILE A 282 -1.13 -2.01 -1.11
C ILE A 282 -1.66 -0.99 -2.12
N LEU A 283 -1.70 0.29 -1.73
CA LEU A 283 -2.21 1.34 -2.58
C LEU A 283 -1.38 1.47 -3.85
N ALA A 284 -0.04 1.42 -3.75
CA ALA A 284 0.84 1.51 -4.91
C ALA A 284 0.64 0.34 -5.89
N SER A 285 0.45 -0.89 -5.38
CA SER A 285 0.18 -2.06 -6.23
C SER A 285 -1.16 -1.91 -6.97
N ILE A 286 -2.25 -1.57 -6.25
CA ILE A 286 -3.58 -1.35 -6.87
C ILE A 286 -3.51 -0.22 -7.90
N PHE A 287 -2.83 0.88 -7.58
CA PHE A 287 -2.65 2.00 -8.49
C PHE A 287 -1.89 1.58 -9.75
N THR A 288 -0.82 0.81 -9.59
CA THR A 288 0.00 0.31 -10.71
C THR A 288 -0.79 -0.61 -11.63
N ASP A 289 -1.55 -1.56 -11.08
CA ASP A 289 -2.34 -2.51 -11.86
C ASP A 289 -3.46 -1.81 -12.62
N THR A 290 -4.20 -0.92 -11.96
CA THR A 290 -5.30 -0.19 -12.60
C THR A 290 -4.81 0.84 -13.63
N LEU A 291 -3.68 1.50 -13.39
CA LEU A 291 -3.04 2.31 -14.42
C LEU A 291 -2.56 1.49 -15.60
N SER A 292 -2.05 0.28 -15.39
CA SER A 292 -1.60 -0.58 -16.49
C SER A 292 -2.78 -0.97 -17.39
N LEU A 293 -3.95 -1.22 -16.80
CA LEU A 293 -5.21 -1.42 -17.54
C LEU A 293 -5.62 -0.15 -18.31
N MET A 294 -5.50 1.03 -17.71
CA MET A 294 -5.78 2.30 -18.40
C MET A 294 -4.80 2.55 -19.55
N VAL A 295 -3.49 2.40 -19.34
CA VAL A 295 -2.47 2.53 -20.40
C VAL A 295 -2.84 1.66 -21.59
N THR A 296 -3.13 0.37 -21.33
CA THR A 296 -3.49 -0.60 -22.37
C THR A 296 -4.74 -0.14 -23.11
N ARG A 297 -5.80 0.23 -22.38
CA ARG A 297 -7.07 0.67 -22.95
C ARG A 297 -6.92 1.95 -23.80
N TYR A 298 -6.34 3.02 -23.25
CA TYR A 298 -6.18 4.29 -23.96
C TYR A 298 -5.24 4.20 -25.16
N SER A 299 -4.27 3.28 -25.12
CA SER A 299 -3.43 2.98 -26.29
C SER A 299 -4.21 2.30 -27.42
N GLN A 300 -5.21 1.49 -27.10
CA GLN A 300 -5.95 0.70 -28.08
C GLN A 300 -7.16 1.40 -28.68
N ILE A 301 -7.71 2.41 -27.99
CA ILE A 301 -8.94 3.11 -28.40
C ILE A 301 -8.77 3.80 -29.77
N GLU A 302 -9.76 3.66 -30.65
CA GLU A 302 -9.96 4.52 -31.80
C GLU A 302 -11.00 5.57 -31.46
N THR A 303 -10.67 6.85 -31.61
CA THR A 303 -11.55 7.97 -31.26
C THR A 303 -12.10 8.62 -32.51
N SER A 304 -13.37 9.02 -32.51
CA SER A 304 -13.89 9.98 -33.49
C SER A 304 -13.41 11.40 -33.18
N ASP A 305 -13.47 12.31 -34.17
CA ASP A 305 -13.10 13.72 -34.01
C ASP A 305 -13.84 14.38 -32.83
N VAL A 306 -15.13 14.07 -32.67
CA VAL A 306 -15.99 14.64 -31.62
C VAL A 306 -15.73 14.05 -30.23
N ARG A 307 -15.03 12.91 -30.15
CA ARG A 307 -14.67 12.23 -28.88
C ARG A 307 -13.23 12.48 -28.45
N LEU A 308 -12.39 13.05 -29.31
CA LEU A 308 -11.03 13.42 -28.97
C LEU A 308 -10.93 14.33 -27.72
N PRO A 309 -11.80 15.33 -27.49
CA PRO A 309 -11.76 16.13 -26.26
C PRO A 309 -12.00 15.32 -24.99
N GLN A 310 -12.94 14.35 -25.02
CA GLN A 310 -13.18 13.44 -23.89
C GLN A 310 -11.93 12.59 -23.61
N TYR A 311 -11.31 12.04 -24.65
CA TYR A 311 -10.09 11.24 -24.54
C TYR A 311 -8.94 12.01 -23.89
N CYS A 312 -8.70 13.25 -24.34
CA CYS A 312 -7.64 14.09 -23.76
C CYS A 312 -7.99 14.55 -22.33
N GLY A 313 -9.27 14.83 -22.06
CA GLY A 313 -9.77 15.15 -20.72
C GLY A 313 -9.56 14.00 -19.74
N ASP A 314 -9.83 12.76 -20.16
CA ASP A 314 -9.62 11.57 -19.35
C ASP A 314 -8.16 11.35 -18.99
N ILE A 315 -7.25 11.38 -19.97
CA ILE A 315 -5.81 11.19 -19.69
C ILE A 315 -5.30 12.28 -18.76
N THR A 316 -5.70 13.53 -18.99
CA THR A 316 -5.32 14.66 -18.12
C THR A 316 -5.85 14.46 -16.70
N ALA A 317 -7.10 14.01 -16.56
CA ALA A 317 -7.69 13.69 -15.26
C ALA A 317 -6.91 12.56 -14.57
N ILE A 318 -6.61 11.46 -15.26
CA ILE A 318 -5.82 10.34 -14.73
C ILE A 318 -4.46 10.85 -14.22
N LEU A 319 -3.73 11.62 -15.03
CA LEU A 319 -2.41 12.15 -14.65
C LEU A 319 -2.49 13.10 -13.44
N THR A 320 -3.55 13.92 -13.37
CA THR A 320 -3.79 14.81 -12.23
C THR A 320 -4.10 14.02 -10.95
N ILE A 321 -4.91 12.96 -11.08
CA ILE A 321 -5.20 12.05 -9.97
C ILE A 321 -3.91 11.37 -9.50
N VAL A 322 -3.11 10.81 -10.41
CA VAL A 322 -1.79 10.24 -10.09
C VAL A 322 -0.95 11.23 -9.28
N ALA A 323 -0.82 12.46 -9.78
CA ALA A 323 -0.03 13.51 -9.13
C ALA A 323 -0.51 13.81 -7.70
N SER A 324 -1.83 13.80 -7.47
CA SER A 324 -2.39 14.04 -6.13
C SER A 324 -2.20 12.88 -5.13
N PHE A 325 -1.92 11.67 -5.61
CA PHE A 325 -1.69 10.49 -4.76
C PHE A 325 -0.21 10.25 -4.47
N LEU A 326 0.70 10.71 -5.34
CA LEU A 326 2.15 10.52 -5.16
C LEU A 326 2.67 10.95 -3.77
N PRO A 327 2.25 12.08 -3.18
CA PRO A 327 2.71 12.48 -1.84
C PRO A 327 2.40 11.45 -0.74
N SER A 328 1.32 10.69 -0.86
CA SER A 328 0.95 9.64 0.09
C SER A 328 1.74 8.33 -0.12
N LEU A 329 2.41 8.16 -1.26
CA LEU A 329 3.11 6.93 -1.63
C LEU A 329 4.63 7.01 -1.44
N ILE A 330 5.13 8.16 -0.99
CA ILE A 330 6.55 8.44 -0.82
C ILE A 330 6.83 8.84 0.62
N THR A 331 8.01 8.44 1.12
CA THR A 331 8.46 8.82 2.46
C THR A 331 8.96 10.26 2.52
N SER A 332 9.51 10.76 1.40
CA SER A 332 10.05 12.12 1.31
C SER A 332 9.79 12.70 -0.08
N PRO A 333 9.32 13.95 -0.18
CA PRO A 333 9.16 14.64 -1.47
C PRO A 333 10.43 14.68 -2.31
N VAL A 334 11.61 14.71 -1.67
CA VAL A 334 12.92 14.71 -2.34
C VAL A 334 13.14 13.43 -3.15
N MET A 335 12.50 12.32 -2.77
CA MET A 335 12.58 11.07 -3.53
C MET A 335 11.97 11.17 -4.93
N LEU A 336 10.96 12.03 -5.15
CA LEU A 336 10.37 12.22 -6.48
C LEU A 336 11.32 12.91 -7.45
N PHE A 337 12.20 13.77 -6.92
CA PHE A 337 13.08 14.62 -7.71
C PHE A 337 14.55 14.14 -7.70
N SER A 338 14.80 12.92 -7.25
CA SER A 338 16.14 12.34 -7.17
C SER A 338 16.17 10.92 -7.71
N VAL A 339 17.38 10.41 -7.98
CA VAL A 339 17.64 9.02 -8.39
C VAL A 339 17.06 8.01 -7.38
N ARG A 340 16.73 8.44 -6.15
CA ARG A 340 16.10 7.60 -5.13
C ARG A 340 14.66 7.19 -5.47
N ILE A 341 14.07 7.73 -6.54
CA ILE A 341 12.79 7.23 -7.03
C ILE A 341 12.86 5.74 -7.39
N HIS A 342 14.03 5.22 -7.78
CA HIS A 342 14.22 3.81 -8.12
C HIS A 342 13.98 2.84 -6.96
N GLU A 343 14.08 3.32 -5.72
CA GLU A 343 13.83 2.56 -4.50
C GLU A 343 12.37 2.71 -4.01
N SER A 344 11.58 3.54 -4.68
CA SER A 344 10.22 3.89 -4.26
C SER A 344 9.18 2.97 -4.89
N VAL A 345 8.14 2.65 -4.10
CA VAL A 345 6.91 2.01 -4.60
C VAL A 345 6.17 2.87 -5.64
N ALA A 346 6.52 4.16 -5.77
CA ALA A 346 5.97 5.06 -6.77
C ALA A 346 6.61 4.93 -8.16
N LEU A 347 7.78 4.28 -8.30
CA LEU A 347 8.44 4.14 -9.61
C LEU A 347 7.54 3.48 -10.65
N PRO A 348 6.91 2.31 -10.39
CA PRO A 348 6.04 1.68 -11.37
C PRO A 348 4.92 2.61 -11.82
N ILE A 349 4.31 3.36 -10.90
CA ILE A 349 3.25 4.35 -11.17
C ILE A 349 3.76 5.45 -12.11
N HIS A 350 4.93 6.03 -11.80
CA HIS A 350 5.55 7.05 -12.63
C HIS A 350 5.80 6.53 -14.05
N ARG A 351 6.26 5.29 -14.21
CA ARG A 351 6.44 4.67 -15.53
C ARG A 351 5.14 4.57 -16.33
N ARG A 352 4.01 4.20 -15.69
CA ARG A 352 2.70 4.11 -16.38
C ARG A 352 2.14 5.49 -16.72
N ALA A 353 2.33 6.47 -15.83
CA ALA A 353 1.95 7.86 -16.10
C ALA A 353 2.73 8.45 -17.27
N ASP A 354 4.03 8.19 -17.35
CA ASP A 354 4.88 8.60 -18.47
C ASP A 354 4.42 7.95 -19.80
N LEU A 355 4.09 6.66 -19.79
CA LEU A 355 3.51 5.98 -20.95
C LEU A 355 2.18 6.59 -21.39
N LEU A 356 1.27 6.89 -20.45
CA LEU A 356 0.00 7.57 -20.76
C LEU A 356 0.23 8.96 -21.35
N LEU A 357 1.21 9.70 -20.83
CA LEU A 357 1.57 11.02 -21.34
C LEU A 357 2.09 10.93 -22.78
N LYS A 358 2.94 9.93 -23.09
CA LYS A 358 3.42 9.66 -24.45
C LYS A 358 2.28 9.28 -25.40
N VAL A 359 1.35 8.44 -24.94
CA VAL A 359 0.14 8.07 -25.70
C VAL A 359 -0.71 9.30 -26.01
N ALA A 360 -0.96 10.16 -25.01
CA ALA A 360 -1.64 11.44 -25.21
C ALA A 360 -0.88 12.37 -26.17
N ALA A 361 0.43 12.49 -26.05
CA ALA A 361 1.23 13.33 -26.94
C ALA A 361 1.09 12.89 -28.40
N LEU A 362 1.05 11.59 -28.68
CA LEU A 362 0.90 11.06 -30.04
C LEU A 362 -0.53 11.17 -30.58
N LYS A 363 -1.56 11.04 -29.74
CA LYS A 363 -2.96 11.02 -30.18
C LYS A 363 -3.71 12.34 -30.05
N CYS A 364 -3.37 13.18 -29.06
CA CYS A 364 -4.02 14.46 -28.80
C CYS A 364 -3.29 15.66 -29.44
N ALA A 365 -2.01 15.55 -29.79
CA ALA A 365 -1.32 16.67 -30.41
C ALA A 365 -1.97 17.03 -31.77
N PRO A 366 -2.05 18.32 -32.14
CA PRO A 366 -2.45 18.71 -33.49
C PRO A 366 -1.61 18.00 -34.55
N ILE A 367 -2.23 17.43 -35.57
CA ILE A 367 -1.55 16.62 -36.59
C ILE A 367 -0.48 17.43 -37.34
N GLU A 368 -0.65 18.74 -37.47
CA GLU A 368 0.32 19.65 -38.06
C GLU A 368 1.61 19.74 -37.24
N ASN A 369 1.50 19.65 -35.91
CA ASN A 369 2.67 19.62 -35.03
C ASN A 369 3.42 18.30 -35.17
N LEU A 370 2.72 17.19 -35.41
CA LEU A 370 3.33 15.88 -35.68
C LEU A 370 4.01 15.84 -37.05
N ALA A 371 3.43 16.49 -38.06
CA ALA A 371 3.98 16.55 -39.42
C ALA A 371 5.12 17.57 -39.59
N ARG A 372 5.39 18.41 -38.58
CA ARG A 372 6.49 19.37 -38.61
C ARG A 372 7.82 18.63 -38.69
N GLU A 373 8.75 19.18 -39.48
CA GLU A 373 10.07 18.57 -39.73
C GLU A 373 10.80 18.20 -38.45
N SER A 374 10.67 18.94 -37.35
CA SER A 374 11.33 18.65 -36.06
C SER A 374 11.06 17.25 -35.47
N LEU A 375 9.89 16.64 -35.73
CA LEU A 375 9.58 15.28 -35.29
C LEU A 375 10.08 14.23 -36.31
N MET A 376 10.17 14.58 -37.58
CA MET A 376 10.71 13.73 -38.66
C MET A 376 12.24 13.84 -38.81
N SER A 377 12.81 14.94 -38.34
CA SER A 377 14.22 15.32 -38.39
C SER A 377 14.86 15.28 -37.01
N PHE A 378 14.20 14.66 -36.02
CA PHE A 378 14.81 14.37 -34.73
C PHE A 378 15.98 13.43 -34.99
N LYS A 379 17.17 14.04 -35.19
CA LYS A 379 18.48 13.40 -35.27
C LYS A 379 18.96 12.92 -33.90
N GLY A 380 18.21 13.24 -32.84
CA GLY A 380 18.40 12.66 -31.54
C GLY A 380 18.15 11.17 -31.64
N ASP A 381 18.97 10.41 -30.92
CA ASP A 381 18.88 8.97 -30.92
C ASP A 381 17.47 8.57 -30.46
N TRP A 382 16.63 8.16 -31.41
CA TRP A 382 15.37 7.51 -31.09
C TRP A 382 15.66 6.33 -30.19
N GLU A 383 16.86 5.74 -30.24
CA GLU A 383 17.26 4.78 -29.25
C GLU A 383 17.38 5.40 -27.85
N ALA A 384 18.01 6.55 -27.65
CA ALA A 384 18.07 7.17 -26.31
C ALA A 384 16.70 7.64 -25.76
N VAL A 385 15.77 8.09 -26.62
CA VAL A 385 14.41 8.49 -26.20
C VAL A 385 13.49 7.28 -25.98
N LEU A 386 13.69 6.21 -26.78
CA LEU A 386 12.86 4.99 -26.76
C LEU A 386 13.48 3.81 -25.98
N TRP A 387 14.75 3.91 -25.57
CA TRP A 387 15.52 2.91 -24.81
C TRP A 387 16.14 3.49 -23.53
N SER A 388 15.77 4.71 -23.15
CA SER A 388 15.49 4.90 -21.72
C SER A 388 14.49 3.81 -21.30
N ASP A 389 14.52 3.33 -20.06
CA ASP A 389 13.66 2.25 -19.53
C ASP A 389 12.11 2.48 -19.63
N LEU A 390 11.67 3.37 -20.52
CA LEU A 390 10.39 4.06 -20.62
C LEU A 390 9.85 4.21 -22.07
N GLY A 391 10.54 3.76 -23.13
CA GLY A 391 10.12 4.07 -24.51
C GLY A 391 9.07 3.16 -25.14
N LEU A 392 8.25 3.73 -26.03
CA LEU A 392 7.30 2.98 -26.87
C LEU A 392 8.03 2.42 -28.10
N PRO A 393 7.88 1.13 -28.45
CA PRO A 393 8.43 0.60 -29.69
C PRO A 393 7.93 1.38 -30.92
N LYS A 394 8.75 1.49 -31.97
CA LYS A 394 8.39 2.18 -33.22
C LYS A 394 7.04 1.70 -33.78
N GLY A 395 6.82 0.38 -33.83
CA GLY A 395 5.55 -0.20 -34.27
C GLY A 395 4.37 0.28 -33.42
N THR A 396 4.52 0.35 -32.09
CA THR A 396 3.47 0.86 -31.20
C THR A 396 3.16 2.33 -31.47
N MET A 397 4.16 3.17 -31.76
CA MET A 397 3.93 4.56 -32.13
C MET A 397 3.17 4.69 -33.46
N VAL A 398 3.56 3.89 -34.46
CA VAL A 398 2.87 3.85 -35.76
C VAL A 398 1.41 3.46 -35.56
N GLU A 399 1.13 2.40 -34.80
CA GLU A 399 -0.22 1.95 -34.48
C GLU A 399 -1.03 3.03 -33.73
N LEU A 400 -0.42 3.74 -32.78
CA LEU A 400 -1.09 4.84 -32.07
C LEU A 400 -1.48 5.99 -33.02
N ILE A 401 -0.62 6.31 -33.99
CA ILE A 401 -0.89 7.36 -34.98
C ILE A 401 -1.96 6.90 -35.97
N LYS A 402 -1.93 5.65 -36.43
CA LYS A 402 -2.98 5.06 -37.31
C LYS A 402 -4.38 5.13 -36.68
N LYS A 403 -4.47 5.02 -35.35
CA LYS A 403 -5.74 5.06 -34.58
C LYS A 403 -6.30 6.46 -34.33
N ARG A 404 -5.62 7.51 -34.80
CA ARG A 404 -6.11 8.88 -34.69
C ARG A 404 -7.32 9.09 -35.61
N PRO A 405 -8.23 10.03 -35.27
CA PRO A 405 -9.40 10.27 -36.09
C PRO A 405 -9.03 10.74 -37.50
N GLU A 406 -7.92 11.47 -37.67
CA GLU A 406 -7.53 12.01 -38.98
C GLU A 406 -7.10 10.96 -40.01
N PHE A 407 -6.82 9.72 -39.57
CA PHE A 407 -6.45 8.61 -40.45
C PHE A 407 -7.63 7.68 -40.78
N GLN A 408 -8.83 7.95 -40.24
CA GLN A 408 -10.03 7.14 -40.50
C GLN A 408 -10.66 7.46 -41.86
N ASN A 409 -11.37 6.48 -42.44
CA ASN A 409 -11.83 6.51 -43.83
C ASN A 409 -12.89 7.59 -44.17
N ASN A 410 -13.34 8.42 -43.22
CA ASN A 410 -14.31 9.49 -43.43
C ASN A 410 -14.03 10.75 -42.59
N ALA A 411 -12.77 11.00 -42.23
CA ALA A 411 -12.40 12.14 -41.39
C ALA A 411 -12.68 13.49 -42.08
N TYR A 412 -13.30 14.42 -41.36
CA TYR A 412 -13.51 15.78 -41.88
C TYR A 412 -12.27 16.63 -41.60
N LEU A 413 -11.39 16.71 -42.60
CA LEU A 413 -10.09 17.36 -42.47
C LEU A 413 -10.06 18.74 -43.13
N SER A 414 -9.45 19.69 -42.43
CA SER A 414 -9.04 20.96 -43.03
C SER A 414 -7.89 20.76 -44.03
N LYS A 415 -7.66 21.73 -44.92
CA LYS A 415 -6.59 21.67 -45.93
C LYS A 415 -5.18 21.46 -45.33
N SER A 416 -4.90 22.04 -44.17
CA SER A 416 -3.63 21.86 -43.46
C SER A 416 -3.48 20.42 -42.94
N GLN A 417 -4.54 19.86 -42.37
CA GLN A 417 -4.56 18.49 -41.86
C GLN A 417 -4.40 17.48 -43.00
N ILE A 418 -5.04 17.70 -44.16
CA ILE A 418 -4.86 16.85 -45.35
C ILE A 418 -3.38 16.82 -45.77
N ALA A 419 -2.71 17.97 -45.81
CA ALA A 419 -1.29 18.05 -46.15
C ALA A 419 -0.41 17.32 -45.11
N ALA A 420 -0.72 17.47 -43.82
CA ALA A 420 -0.03 16.80 -42.73
C ALA A 420 -0.18 15.27 -42.79
N VAL A 421 -1.41 14.78 -42.97
CA VAL A 421 -1.71 13.34 -43.13
C VAL A 421 -1.02 12.76 -44.35
N ARG A 422 -1.03 13.47 -45.49
CA ARG A 422 -0.32 13.04 -46.71
C ARG A 422 1.18 12.92 -46.51
N LYS A 423 1.78 13.78 -45.69
CA LYS A 423 3.21 13.73 -45.35
C LYS A 423 3.53 12.56 -44.40
N LEU A 424 2.63 12.25 -43.47
CA LEU A 424 2.83 11.19 -42.47
C LEU A 424 2.53 9.78 -43.01
N ARG A 425 1.56 9.62 -43.91
CA ARG A 425 1.08 8.32 -44.39
C ARG A 425 2.18 7.39 -44.94
N PRO A 426 3.18 7.85 -45.73
CA PRO A 426 4.27 6.98 -46.19
C PRO A 426 5.14 6.41 -45.05
N LEU A 427 5.25 7.12 -43.93
CA LEU A 427 6.09 6.73 -42.80
C LEU A 427 5.39 5.72 -41.86
N LEU A 428 4.10 5.52 -42.07
CA LEU A 428 3.26 4.61 -41.28
C LEU A 428 2.97 3.29 -42.00
N LYS A 429 3.47 3.12 -43.24
CA LYS A 429 3.39 1.84 -43.96
C LYS A 429 4.24 0.80 -43.24
N ASP A 430 3.71 -0.41 -43.11
CA ASP A 430 4.50 -1.51 -42.56
C ASP A 430 5.55 -1.96 -43.58
N PRO A 431 6.77 -2.31 -43.14
CA PRO A 431 7.84 -2.74 -44.05
C PRO A 431 7.44 -3.96 -44.90
N ASP A 432 6.52 -4.80 -44.41
CA ASP A 432 6.00 -5.97 -45.12
C ASP A 432 5.00 -5.58 -46.25
N GLU A 433 4.30 -4.45 -46.13
CA GLU A 433 3.39 -3.94 -47.18
C GLU A 433 4.19 -3.40 -48.40
N GLU A 434 5.41 -2.91 -48.19
CA GLU A 434 6.29 -2.48 -49.29
C GLU A 434 6.86 -3.64 -50.11
N GLU A 435 6.94 -4.86 -49.55
CA GLU A 435 7.37 -6.04 -50.32
C GLU A 435 6.26 -6.61 -51.20
N GLU A 436 4.99 -6.49 -50.81
CA GLU A 436 3.84 -6.89 -51.64
C GLU A 436 3.59 -5.88 -52.77
N GLU A 437 3.70 -4.57 -52.51
CA GLU A 437 3.62 -3.53 -53.57
C GLU A 437 4.76 -3.61 -54.59
N LYS A 438 5.91 -4.23 -54.25
CA LYS A 438 7.02 -4.47 -55.20
C LYS A 438 6.89 -5.81 -55.96
N LYS A 439 5.95 -6.67 -55.59
CA LYS A 439 5.64 -7.96 -56.25
C LYS A 439 4.45 -7.86 -57.21
N HIS A 440 3.81 -6.70 -57.34
CA HIS A 440 2.81 -6.37 -58.35
C HIS A 440 3.31 -5.18 -59.17
#